data_AF-A0A560FSF4-F1
#
_entry.id   AF-A0A560FSF4-F1
#
_cell.length_a   1.000
_cell.length_b   1.000
_cell.length_c   1.000
_cell.angle_alpha   90.00
_cell.angle_beta   90.00
_cell.angle_gamma   90.00
#
_symmetry.space_group_name_H-M   'P 1'
#
loop_
_entity.id
_entity.type
_entity.pdbx_description
1 polymer ?
#
loop_
_entity_poly.entity_id
_entity_poly.type
_entity_poly.pdbx_seq_one_letter_code
_entity_poly.pdbx_strand_id
1 'polypeptide(L)'
;MSAFVLTQSYLETSYTVTQRILQRAIRLLAPAIASWVAALVLLAILPQPRAWVAPYVSPWARQRYAEAMTLPALAKDMILNSMLLGYEGASLFDFANAKTHLLVARLTESLNPPLWSLHVEFWGSLLVLLMARLYQALPRPWFWGVFTATLLVTGTSHYTLFLLGVAGYLGRHRMLALRGTAPALMGTTLIAAAVFLSTRAASFPFDSWVVAARSVSLLEAPGGKWLQNEVAATLLMAGILIQPRIRHILAAPWLVWLGHRSFGLYLVHFPLLFTVGFAIFSVLLAYLSQGTALFLTVALGGSLSLAAATLFERWIDRPAIRLSRKMLRPKPSSAPLETAAE
;
A
#
# COMPACT_ATOMS: atom_id res chain seq x y z
N MET A 1 7.05 1.38 -2.80
CA MET A 1 6.94 1.70 -4.24
C MET A 1 6.83 0.42 -5.07
N SER A 2 5.67 -0.22 -5.06
CA SER A 2 5.35 -1.40 -5.88
C SER A 2 5.56 -1.12 -7.38
N ALA A 3 5.30 0.11 -7.83
CA ALA A 3 5.50 0.55 -9.21
C ALA A 3 6.91 0.33 -9.77
N PHE A 4 7.96 0.50 -8.97
CA PHE A 4 9.33 0.27 -9.45
C PHE A 4 9.53 -1.17 -9.95
N VAL A 5 9.03 -2.15 -9.20
CA VAL A 5 9.10 -3.58 -9.56
C VAL A 5 8.10 -3.94 -10.66
N LEU A 6 6.90 -3.34 -10.63
CA LEU A 6 5.88 -3.59 -11.64
C LEU A 6 6.30 -3.07 -13.03
N THR A 7 6.98 -1.93 -13.08
CA THR A 7 7.49 -1.34 -14.34
C THR A 7 8.42 -2.30 -15.04
N GLN A 8 9.34 -2.92 -14.29
CA GLN A 8 10.20 -3.99 -14.80
C GLN A 8 9.37 -5.11 -15.44
N SER A 9 8.43 -5.66 -14.67
CA SER A 9 7.64 -6.80 -15.13
C SER A 9 6.85 -6.45 -16.40
N TYR A 10 6.26 -5.26 -16.48
CA TYR A 10 5.44 -4.87 -17.63
C TYR A 10 6.25 -4.56 -18.88
N LEU A 11 7.49 -4.11 -18.74
CA LEU A 11 8.37 -3.86 -19.89
C LEU A 11 9.01 -5.15 -20.43
N GLU A 12 9.29 -6.14 -19.57
CA GLU A 12 10.05 -7.35 -19.95
C GLU A 12 9.18 -8.52 -20.47
N THR A 13 7.86 -8.46 -20.35
CA THR A 13 6.98 -9.62 -20.69
C THR A 13 6.02 -9.36 -21.84
N SER A 14 5.70 -10.41 -22.59
CA SER A 14 4.78 -10.40 -23.73
C SER A 14 3.28 -10.57 -23.39
N TYR A 15 2.86 -10.41 -22.14
CA TYR A 15 1.44 -10.56 -21.79
C TYR A 15 0.58 -9.43 -22.37
N THR A 16 -0.65 -9.77 -22.78
CA THR A 16 -1.63 -8.76 -23.19
C THR A 16 -2.11 -7.93 -22.00
N VAL A 17 -2.67 -6.74 -22.26
CA VAL A 17 -3.18 -5.83 -21.22
C VAL A 17 -4.22 -6.54 -20.34
N THR A 18 -5.20 -7.21 -20.96
CA THR A 18 -6.26 -7.95 -20.25
C THR A 18 -5.69 -9.03 -19.35
N GLN A 19 -4.66 -9.76 -19.81
CA GLN A 19 -3.99 -10.78 -19.01
C GLN A 19 -3.30 -10.15 -17.78
N ARG A 20 -2.63 -9.01 -17.93
CA ARG A 20 -2.01 -8.29 -16.80
C ARG A 20 -3.02 -7.79 -15.78
N ILE A 21 -4.14 -7.22 -16.25
CA ILE A 21 -5.25 -6.79 -15.39
C ILE A 21 -5.78 -7.99 -14.60
N LEU A 22 -6.04 -9.11 -15.26
CA LEU A 22 -6.56 -10.32 -14.62
C LEU A 22 -5.57 -10.92 -13.60
N GLN A 23 -4.26 -10.95 -13.91
CA GLN A 23 -3.22 -11.38 -12.96
C GLN A 23 -3.28 -10.56 -11.69
N ARG A 24 -3.39 -9.25 -11.85
CA ARG A 24 -3.39 -8.32 -10.73
C ARG A 24 -4.67 -8.46 -9.91
N ALA A 25 -5.82 -8.53 -10.57
CA ALA A 25 -7.11 -8.73 -9.92
C ALA A 25 -7.09 -10.00 -9.06
N ILE A 26 -6.68 -11.15 -9.61
CA ILE A 26 -6.60 -12.41 -8.86
C ILE A 26 -5.63 -12.30 -7.68
N ARG A 27 -4.46 -11.69 -7.91
CA ARG A 27 -3.42 -11.55 -6.89
C ARG A 27 -3.87 -10.70 -5.70
N LEU A 28 -4.70 -9.68 -5.91
CA LEU A 28 -5.16 -8.79 -4.84
C LEU A 28 -6.48 -9.24 -4.23
N LEU A 29 -7.44 -9.69 -5.04
CA LEU A 29 -8.79 -10.03 -4.60
C LEU A 29 -8.83 -11.27 -3.71
N ALA A 30 -8.05 -12.32 -4.04
CA ALA A 30 -8.06 -13.53 -3.23
C ALA A 30 -7.58 -13.29 -1.78
N PRO A 31 -6.44 -12.60 -1.54
CA PRO A 31 -6.06 -12.14 -0.21
C PRO A 31 -7.09 -11.20 0.43
N ALA A 32 -7.69 -10.28 -0.32
CA ALA A 32 -8.72 -9.37 0.22
C ALA A 32 -9.90 -10.13 0.81
N ILE A 33 -10.47 -11.06 0.03
CA ILE A 33 -11.60 -11.90 0.45
C ILE A 33 -11.23 -12.75 1.65
N ALA A 34 -10.07 -13.42 1.63
CA ALA A 34 -9.63 -14.25 2.75
C ALA A 34 -9.45 -13.45 4.05
N SER A 35 -8.89 -12.24 3.94
CA SER A 35 -8.73 -11.32 5.07
C SER A 35 -10.07 -10.86 5.63
N TRP A 36 -11.02 -10.53 4.75
CA TRP A 36 -12.38 -10.16 5.13
C TRP A 36 -13.13 -11.30 5.83
N VAL A 37 -13.05 -12.52 5.29
CA VAL A 37 -13.62 -13.72 5.91
C VAL A 37 -13.00 -13.97 7.29
N ALA A 38 -11.67 -13.87 7.41
CA ALA A 38 -10.99 -14.02 8.69
C ALA A 38 -11.47 -12.97 9.71
N ALA A 39 -11.67 -11.72 9.28
CA ALA A 39 -12.19 -10.66 10.14
C ALA A 39 -13.62 -10.96 10.63
N LEU A 40 -14.50 -11.45 9.74
CA LEU A 40 -15.84 -11.87 10.13
C LEU A 40 -15.84 -13.03 11.11
N VAL A 41 -15.03 -14.06 10.86
CA VAL A 41 -14.92 -15.23 11.76
C VAL A 41 -14.44 -14.79 13.13
N LEU A 42 -13.41 -13.94 13.20
CA LEU A 42 -12.90 -13.42 14.47
C LEU A 42 -13.96 -12.61 15.22
N LEU A 43 -14.73 -11.78 14.53
CA LEU A 43 -15.82 -11.02 15.14
C LEU A 43 -17.01 -11.89 15.57
N ALA A 44 -17.29 -12.98 14.85
CA ALA A 44 -18.35 -13.92 15.23
C ALA A 44 -17.96 -14.73 16.48
N ILE A 45 -16.70 -15.14 16.60
CA ILE A 45 -16.18 -15.88 17.76
C ILE A 45 -16.02 -14.95 18.97
N LEU A 46 -15.57 -13.71 18.75
CA LEU A 46 -15.36 -12.69 19.77
C LEU A 46 -16.26 -11.48 19.48
N PRO A 47 -17.57 -11.56 19.78
CA PRO A 47 -18.53 -10.48 19.47
C PRO A 47 -18.40 -9.28 20.41
N GLN A 48 -17.79 -9.45 21.59
CA GLN A 48 -17.79 -8.48 22.70
C GLN A 48 -16.45 -7.80 23.09
N PRO A 49 -15.32 -7.86 22.34
CA PRO A 49 -14.11 -7.15 22.75
C PRO A 49 -14.31 -5.63 22.84
N ARG A 50 -15.35 -5.10 22.17
CA ARG A 50 -15.71 -3.68 22.12
C ARG A 50 -16.10 -3.08 23.47
N ALA A 51 -16.92 -3.79 24.25
CA ALA A 51 -17.39 -3.29 25.54
C ALA A 51 -16.28 -3.27 26.59
N TRP A 52 -15.35 -4.22 26.50
CA TRP A 52 -14.32 -4.45 27.52
C TRP A 52 -13.24 -3.38 27.55
N VAL A 53 -13.00 -2.68 26.44
CA VAL A 53 -11.88 -1.74 26.33
C VAL A 53 -12.28 -0.33 25.93
N ALA A 54 -13.58 -0.07 25.72
CA ALA A 54 -14.12 1.25 25.35
C ALA A 54 -13.55 2.44 26.17
N PRO A 55 -13.31 2.32 27.51
CA PRO A 55 -12.73 3.40 28.30
C PRO A 55 -11.25 3.69 28.00
N TYR A 56 -10.52 2.69 27.51
CA TYR A 56 -9.06 2.74 27.36
C TYR A 56 -8.60 2.92 25.90
N VAL A 57 -9.54 2.90 24.95
CA VAL A 57 -9.23 3.04 23.52
C VAL A 57 -9.22 4.50 23.06
N SER A 58 -8.36 4.77 22.08
CA SER A 58 -8.27 6.08 21.45
C SER A 58 -9.60 6.53 20.84
N PRO A 59 -9.85 7.85 20.70
CA PRO A 59 -11.05 8.35 20.03
C PRO A 59 -11.26 7.76 18.63
N TRP A 60 -10.16 7.58 17.89
CA TRP A 60 -10.18 6.96 16.56
C TRP A 60 -10.67 5.50 16.61
N ALA A 61 -10.21 4.70 17.58
CA ALA A 61 -10.68 3.33 17.76
C ALA A 61 -12.16 3.28 18.19
N ARG A 62 -12.63 4.22 19.01
CA ARG A 62 -14.05 4.34 19.38
C ARG A 62 -14.93 4.65 18.17
N GLN A 63 -14.54 5.64 17.36
CA GLN A 63 -15.28 6.02 16.15
C GLN A 63 -15.44 4.83 15.20
N ARG A 64 -14.41 3.97 15.10
CA ARG A 64 -14.41 2.85 14.16
C ARG A 64 -15.46 1.77 14.42
N TYR A 65 -15.90 1.66 15.67
CA TYR A 65 -16.84 0.62 16.11
C TYR A 65 -18.15 1.20 16.65
N ALA A 66 -18.39 2.50 16.46
CA ALA A 66 -19.62 3.16 16.87
C ALA A 66 -20.82 2.77 15.99
N GLU A 67 -20.59 2.44 14.72
CA GLU A 67 -21.65 2.14 13.76
C GLU A 67 -21.87 0.62 13.63
N ALA A 68 -23.13 0.19 13.67
CA ALA A 68 -23.49 -1.21 13.43
C ALA A 68 -23.31 -1.53 11.94
N MET A 69 -22.46 -2.51 11.63
CA MET A 69 -22.27 -2.95 10.25
C MET A 69 -23.49 -3.74 9.77
N THR A 70 -24.23 -3.19 8.81
CA THR A 70 -25.34 -3.89 8.16
C THR A 70 -24.80 -4.88 7.12
N LEU A 71 -25.53 -5.97 6.86
CA LEU A 71 -25.12 -6.97 5.86
C LEU A 71 -24.92 -6.37 4.44
N PRO A 72 -25.76 -5.44 3.96
CA PRO A 72 -25.52 -4.78 2.67
C PRO A 72 -24.25 -3.92 2.66
N ALA A 73 -23.94 -3.22 3.76
CA ALA A 73 -22.71 -2.45 3.87
C ALA A 73 -21.48 -3.36 3.85
N LEU A 74 -21.54 -4.50 4.54
CA LEU A 74 -20.49 -5.52 4.53
C LEU A 74 -20.25 -6.12 3.14
N ALA A 75 -21.32 -6.44 2.41
CA ALA A 75 -21.23 -6.95 1.04
C ALA A 75 -20.64 -5.90 0.07
N LYS A 76 -21.08 -4.64 0.19
CA LYS A 76 -20.53 -3.52 -0.59
C LYS A 76 -19.05 -3.31 -0.27
N ASP A 77 -18.66 -3.36 1.00
CA ASP A 77 -17.28 -3.21 1.45
C ASP A 77 -16.36 -4.27 0.82
N MET A 78 -16.78 -5.53 0.87
CA MET A 78 -16.01 -6.64 0.32
C MET A 78 -15.88 -6.57 -1.20
N ILE A 79 -17.00 -6.44 -1.92
CA ILE A 79 -17.05 -6.64 -3.37
C ILE A 79 -16.60 -5.38 -4.12
N LEU A 80 -17.03 -4.21 -3.66
CA LEU A 80 -16.87 -2.96 -4.39
C LEU A 80 -15.77 -2.09 -3.77
N ASN A 81 -15.86 -1.76 -2.48
CA ASN A 81 -14.98 -0.74 -1.90
C ASN A 81 -13.54 -1.21 -1.75
N SER A 82 -13.31 -2.46 -1.32
CA SER A 82 -11.97 -2.98 -1.03
C SER A 82 -10.99 -2.88 -2.21
N MET A 83 -11.48 -3.02 -3.45
CA MET A 83 -10.63 -3.04 -4.64
C MET A 83 -11.09 -2.08 -5.74
N LEU A 84 -12.39 -1.98 -6.02
CA LEU A 84 -12.89 -1.27 -7.20
C LEU A 84 -13.17 0.20 -6.91
N LEU A 85 -14.04 0.50 -5.95
CA LEU A 85 -14.49 1.87 -5.65
C LEU A 85 -13.61 2.60 -4.64
N GLY A 86 -12.89 1.91 -3.76
CA GLY A 86 -12.04 2.53 -2.75
C GLY A 86 -12.82 3.17 -1.60
N TYR A 87 -12.13 4.04 -0.87
CA TYR A 87 -12.67 4.77 0.29
C TYR A 87 -12.40 6.26 0.15
N GLU A 88 -13.19 7.08 0.85
CA GLU A 88 -13.08 8.55 0.85
C GLU A 88 -11.62 8.97 1.16
N GLY A 89 -11.10 9.92 0.38
CA GLY A 89 -9.72 10.40 0.45
C GLY A 89 -8.66 9.49 -0.19
N ALA A 90 -8.99 8.25 -0.57
CA ALA A 90 -8.06 7.34 -1.25
C ALA A 90 -8.55 6.87 -2.63
N SER A 91 -9.83 7.10 -2.94
CA SER A 91 -10.47 6.64 -4.17
C SER A 91 -10.11 7.51 -5.38
N LEU A 92 -10.00 6.88 -6.56
CA LEU A 92 -10.02 7.62 -7.83
C LEU A 92 -11.35 8.33 -8.09
N PHE A 93 -12.43 7.87 -7.49
CA PHE A 93 -13.80 8.34 -7.75
C PHE A 93 -14.28 9.39 -6.76
N ASP A 94 -13.39 9.86 -5.88
CA ASP A 94 -13.75 10.80 -4.82
C ASP A 94 -14.25 12.14 -5.38
N PHE A 95 -13.70 12.57 -6.53
CA PHE A 95 -14.16 13.75 -7.26
C PHE A 95 -15.65 13.68 -7.65
N ALA A 96 -16.17 12.48 -7.94
CA ALA A 96 -17.58 12.26 -8.27
C ALA A 96 -18.43 12.10 -7.01
N ASN A 97 -17.83 11.62 -5.91
CA ASN A 97 -18.51 11.39 -4.64
C ASN A 97 -18.82 12.68 -3.88
N ALA A 98 -18.05 13.75 -4.09
CA ALA A 98 -18.26 15.08 -3.49
C ALA A 98 -19.68 15.66 -3.71
N LYS A 99 -20.45 15.11 -4.67
CA LYS A 99 -21.83 15.52 -4.94
C LYS A 99 -22.90 14.54 -4.47
N THR A 100 -22.56 13.28 -4.15
CA THR A 100 -23.56 12.23 -3.94
C THR A 100 -23.35 11.36 -2.71
N HIS A 101 -22.14 11.20 -2.17
CA HIS A 101 -21.79 10.27 -1.07
C HIS A 101 -22.25 8.81 -1.24
N LEU A 102 -22.86 8.45 -2.39
CA LEU A 102 -23.45 7.13 -2.62
C LEU A 102 -22.42 6.12 -3.14
N LEU A 103 -21.36 6.60 -3.79
CA LEU A 103 -20.42 5.75 -4.52
C LEU A 103 -19.31 5.24 -3.62
N VAL A 104 -18.62 6.14 -2.90
CA VAL A 104 -17.43 5.79 -2.11
C VAL A 104 -17.79 5.76 -0.62
N ALA A 105 -17.44 4.66 0.05
CA ALA A 105 -17.69 4.50 1.49
C ALA A 105 -16.62 5.17 2.35
N ARG A 106 -16.98 5.47 3.60
CA ARG A 106 -16.02 5.99 4.58
C ARG A 106 -15.10 4.87 5.05
N LEU A 107 -13.84 5.21 5.30
CA LEU A 107 -12.89 4.24 5.86
C LEU A 107 -13.33 3.72 7.24
N THR A 108 -14.14 4.49 7.96
CA THR A 108 -14.74 4.13 9.26
C THR A 108 -15.83 3.07 9.17
N GLU A 109 -16.33 2.76 7.98
CA GLU A 109 -17.38 1.75 7.73
C GLU A 109 -16.80 0.40 7.29
N SER A 110 -15.53 0.34 6.92
CA SER A 110 -14.93 -0.91 6.40
C SER A 110 -14.84 -2.00 7.47
N LEU A 111 -14.88 -3.28 7.12
CA LEU A 111 -14.60 -4.32 8.11
C LEU A 111 -13.12 -4.37 8.50
N ASN A 112 -12.26 -4.08 7.53
CA ASN A 112 -10.81 -4.17 7.66
C ASN A 112 -10.18 -2.98 6.92
N PRO A 113 -9.94 -1.84 7.62
CA PRO A 113 -9.52 -0.62 6.96
C PRO A 113 -8.26 -0.77 6.11
N PRO A 114 -7.20 -1.53 6.48
CA PRO A 114 -6.08 -1.85 5.59
C PRO A 114 -6.45 -2.20 4.13
N LEU A 115 -7.64 -2.75 3.86
CA LEU A 115 -8.09 -3.03 2.50
C LEU A 115 -8.12 -1.80 1.58
N TRP A 116 -8.18 -0.56 2.11
CA TRP A 116 -8.14 0.67 1.30
C TRP A 116 -6.93 0.74 0.36
N SER A 117 -5.78 0.23 0.81
CA SER A 117 -4.56 0.25 0.01
C SER A 117 -4.63 -0.71 -1.18
N LEU A 118 -5.48 -1.74 -1.15
CA LEU A 118 -5.64 -2.68 -2.27
C LEU A 118 -6.29 -2.00 -3.47
N HIS A 119 -7.25 -1.10 -3.25
CA HIS A 119 -7.81 -0.25 -4.29
C HIS A 119 -6.71 0.58 -4.95
N VAL A 120 -5.91 1.30 -4.15
CA VAL A 120 -4.81 2.13 -4.64
C VAL A 120 -3.75 1.28 -5.37
N GLU A 121 -3.41 0.11 -4.84
CA GLU A 121 -2.47 -0.84 -5.45
C GLU A 121 -2.99 -1.45 -6.75
N PHE A 122 -4.30 -1.67 -6.87
CA PHE A 122 -4.91 -2.16 -8.11
C PHE A 122 -4.85 -1.07 -9.18
N TRP A 123 -5.47 0.09 -8.94
CA TRP A 123 -5.52 1.18 -9.92
C TRP A 123 -4.14 1.78 -10.22
N GLY A 124 -3.29 1.92 -9.21
CA GLY A 124 -1.91 2.37 -9.39
C GLY A 124 -1.10 1.41 -10.26
N SER A 125 -1.34 0.10 -10.15
CA SER A 125 -0.70 -0.87 -11.05
C SER A 125 -1.24 -0.82 -12.49
N LEU A 126 -2.51 -0.42 -12.70
CA LEU A 126 -3.04 -0.17 -14.03
C LEU A 126 -2.43 1.10 -14.64
N LEU A 127 -2.22 2.13 -13.83
CA LEU A 127 -1.51 3.33 -14.22
C LEU A 127 -0.07 3.00 -14.66
N VAL A 128 0.65 2.17 -13.91
CA VAL A 128 2.00 1.70 -14.28
C VAL A 128 1.96 0.87 -15.58
N LEU A 129 0.94 0.04 -15.77
CA LEU A 129 0.77 -0.73 -17.01
C LEU A 129 0.56 0.21 -18.22
N LEU A 130 -0.29 1.23 -18.08
CA LEU A 130 -0.50 2.25 -19.09
C LEU A 130 0.82 2.99 -19.41
N MET A 131 1.54 3.46 -18.39
CA MET A 131 2.82 4.15 -18.56
C MET A 131 3.87 3.28 -19.25
N ALA A 132 3.97 2.00 -18.89
CA ALA A 132 4.88 1.06 -19.55
C ALA A 132 4.54 0.88 -21.04
N ARG A 133 3.25 0.81 -21.40
CA ARG A 133 2.83 0.72 -22.81
C ARG A 133 3.09 2.01 -23.59
N LEU A 134 2.79 3.16 -23.00
CA LEU A 134 3.09 4.46 -23.62
C LEU A 134 4.59 4.65 -23.81
N TYR A 135 5.41 4.20 -22.87
CA TYR A 135 6.87 4.25 -22.98
C TYR A 135 7.43 3.42 -24.14
N GLN A 136 6.75 2.32 -24.50
CA GLN A 136 7.09 1.47 -25.65
C GLN A 136 6.52 2.00 -26.97
N ALA A 137 5.36 2.65 -26.94
CA ALA A 137 4.63 3.07 -28.14
C ALA A 137 4.96 4.50 -28.61
N LEU A 138 5.34 5.39 -27.71
CA LEU A 138 5.56 6.81 -28.01
C LEU A 138 7.06 7.15 -28.11
N PRO A 139 7.44 8.11 -28.96
CA PRO A 139 8.77 8.71 -28.89
C PRO A 139 9.01 9.37 -27.52
N ARG A 140 10.27 9.38 -27.09
CA ARG A 140 10.68 9.88 -25.76
C ARG A 140 10.10 11.24 -25.35
N PRO A 141 10.13 12.31 -26.17
CA PRO A 141 9.59 13.61 -25.75
C PRO A 141 8.08 13.56 -25.49
N TRP A 142 7.33 12.83 -26.33
CA TRP A 142 5.88 12.66 -26.17
C TRP A 142 5.53 11.87 -24.91
N PHE A 143 6.28 10.79 -24.64
CA PHE A 143 6.11 10.04 -23.40
C PHE A 143 6.30 10.95 -22.17
N TRP A 144 7.37 11.74 -22.13
CA TRP A 144 7.62 12.64 -20.99
C TRP A 144 6.59 13.77 -20.88
N GLY A 145 6.04 14.24 -22.00
CA GLY A 145 4.92 15.18 -22.02
C GLY A 145 3.67 14.58 -21.36
N VAL A 146 3.26 13.38 -21.78
CA VAL A 146 2.11 12.67 -21.20
C VAL A 146 2.36 12.30 -19.73
N PHE A 147 3.56 11.84 -19.39
CA PHE A 147 3.95 11.52 -18.02
C PHE A 147 3.83 12.74 -17.10
N THR A 148 4.35 13.89 -17.54
CA THR A 148 4.28 15.15 -16.79
C THR A 148 2.85 15.63 -16.63
N ALA A 149 2.04 15.59 -17.71
CA ALA A 149 0.62 15.92 -17.63
C ALA A 149 -0.12 15.01 -16.63
N THR A 150 0.18 13.70 -16.65
CA THR A 150 -0.41 12.74 -15.71
C THR A 150 0.01 13.03 -14.27
N LEU A 151 1.29 13.38 -14.05
CA LEU A 151 1.81 13.75 -12.73
C LEU A 151 1.12 15.01 -12.17
N LEU A 152 0.83 15.99 -13.02
CA LEU A 152 0.08 17.19 -12.63
C LEU A 152 -1.37 16.85 -12.28
N VAL A 153 -2.02 15.99 -13.07
CA VAL A 153 -3.39 15.53 -12.82
C VAL A 153 -3.49 14.73 -11.51
N THR A 154 -2.55 13.81 -11.26
CA THR A 154 -2.52 13.02 -10.03
C THR A 154 -2.07 13.84 -8.82
N GLY A 155 -1.40 14.96 -9.04
CA GLY A 155 -1.05 15.96 -8.04
C GLY A 155 -0.40 15.39 -6.79
N THR A 156 -1.10 15.53 -5.68
CA THR A 156 -0.64 15.09 -4.34
C THR A 156 -1.22 13.73 -3.93
N SER A 157 -1.90 13.02 -4.82
CA SER A 157 -2.49 11.72 -4.51
C SER A 157 -1.44 10.60 -4.45
N HIS A 158 -1.79 9.48 -3.80
CA HIS A 158 -0.96 8.27 -3.74
C HIS A 158 -0.54 7.72 -5.11
N TYR A 159 -1.28 8.03 -6.18
CA TYR A 159 -0.95 7.64 -7.55
C TYR A 159 0.34 8.29 -8.06
N THR A 160 0.70 9.46 -7.53
CA THR A 160 1.98 10.12 -7.78
C THR A 160 3.15 9.23 -7.39
N LEU A 161 3.07 8.45 -6.30
CA LEU A 161 4.12 7.49 -5.94
C LEU A 161 4.28 6.35 -6.96
N PHE A 162 3.23 5.99 -7.69
CA PHE A 162 3.34 5.01 -8.77
C PHE A 162 4.10 5.59 -9.96
N LEU A 163 3.81 6.84 -10.34
CA LEU A 163 4.54 7.55 -11.40
C LEU A 163 6.01 7.76 -11.02
N LEU A 164 6.29 8.22 -9.79
CA LEU A 164 7.65 8.35 -9.28
C LEU A 164 8.39 7.01 -9.26
N GLY A 165 7.70 5.91 -8.97
CA GLY A 165 8.26 4.56 -9.08
C GLY A 165 8.62 4.16 -10.51
N VAL A 166 7.81 4.53 -11.51
CA VAL A 166 8.13 4.36 -12.94
C VAL A 166 9.38 5.16 -13.30
N ALA A 167 9.41 6.46 -12.97
CA ALA A 167 10.56 7.33 -13.22
C ALA A 167 11.84 6.80 -12.55
N GLY A 168 11.73 6.37 -11.28
CA GLY A 168 12.82 5.75 -10.55
C GLY A 168 13.34 4.48 -11.22
N TYR A 169 12.45 3.63 -11.75
CA TYR A 169 12.86 2.44 -12.50
C TYR A 169 13.58 2.79 -13.79
N LEU A 170 13.07 3.77 -14.56
CA LEU A 170 13.72 4.21 -15.80
C LEU A 170 15.10 4.86 -15.53
N GLY A 171 15.24 5.58 -14.41
CA GLY A 171 16.50 6.18 -13.96
C GLY A 171 17.44 5.25 -13.21
N ARG A 172 17.06 3.99 -12.94
CA ARG A 172 17.78 3.12 -11.99
C ARG A 172 19.24 2.88 -12.36
N HIS A 173 19.55 2.73 -13.65
CA HIS A 173 20.92 2.44 -14.09
C HIS A 173 21.88 3.58 -13.71
N ARG A 174 21.43 4.84 -13.87
CA ARG A 174 22.20 6.02 -13.47
C ARG A 174 22.41 6.06 -11.96
N MET A 175 21.35 5.82 -11.19
CA MET A 175 21.41 5.83 -9.72
C MET A 175 22.32 4.72 -9.17
N LEU A 176 22.28 3.54 -9.77
CA LEU A 176 23.07 2.37 -9.36
C LEU A 176 24.55 2.47 -9.79
N ALA A 177 24.84 3.22 -10.86
CA ALA A 177 26.19 3.47 -11.34
C ALA A 177 26.98 4.46 -10.46
N LEU A 178 26.29 5.24 -9.62
CA LEU A 178 26.94 6.17 -8.69
C LEU A 178 27.80 5.40 -7.67
N ARG A 179 29.09 5.71 -7.63
CA ARG A 179 30.08 5.13 -6.70
C ARG A 179 30.91 6.23 -6.05
N GLY A 180 31.46 5.95 -4.88
CA GLY A 180 32.31 6.88 -4.11
C GLY A 180 31.65 7.44 -2.87
N THR A 181 32.36 8.32 -2.17
CA THR A 181 31.96 8.91 -0.89
C THR A 181 30.81 9.90 -1.04
N ALA A 182 30.81 10.72 -2.10
CA ALA A 182 29.77 11.72 -2.32
C ALA A 182 28.36 11.11 -2.53
N PRO A 183 28.15 10.11 -3.42
CA PRO A 183 26.87 9.43 -3.51
C PRO A 183 26.47 8.70 -2.22
N ALA A 184 27.43 8.10 -1.49
CA ALA A 184 27.13 7.45 -0.22
C ALA A 184 26.63 8.46 0.84
N LEU A 185 27.24 9.65 0.90
CA LEU A 185 26.78 10.74 1.77
C LEU A 185 25.39 11.21 1.34
N MET A 186 25.18 11.46 0.04
CA MET A 186 23.88 11.84 -0.51
C MET A 186 22.78 10.83 -0.16
N GLY A 187 23.03 9.54 -0.37
CA GLY A 187 22.07 8.48 -0.02
C GLY A 187 21.76 8.44 1.47
N THR A 188 22.77 8.62 2.33
CA THR A 188 22.60 8.69 3.78
C THR A 188 21.78 9.91 4.20
N THR A 189 22.07 11.08 3.61
CA THR A 189 21.32 12.32 3.84
C THR A 189 19.86 12.18 3.42
N LEU A 190 19.59 11.57 2.26
CA LEU A 190 18.22 11.31 1.79
C LEU A 190 17.45 10.38 2.75
N ILE A 191 18.09 9.31 3.24
CA ILE A 191 17.49 8.41 4.23
C ILE A 191 17.22 9.16 5.54
N ALA A 192 18.19 9.93 6.05
CA ALA A 192 18.02 10.71 7.27
C ALA A 192 16.90 11.76 7.15
N ALA A 193 16.84 12.47 6.02
CA ALA A 193 15.78 13.41 5.71
C ALA A 193 14.41 12.73 5.65
N ALA A 194 14.32 11.56 5.02
CA ALA A 194 13.09 10.77 4.98
C ALA A 194 12.61 10.36 6.38
N VAL A 195 13.52 9.84 7.21
CA VAL A 195 13.20 9.47 8.60
C VAL A 195 12.73 10.69 9.37
N PHE A 196 13.47 11.80 9.31
CA PHE A 196 13.11 13.06 9.97
C PHE A 196 11.74 13.59 9.53
N LEU A 197 11.45 13.58 8.22
CA LEU A 197 10.15 13.99 7.71
C LEU A 197 9.04 13.04 8.18
N SER A 198 9.26 11.73 8.18
CA SER A 198 8.22 10.78 8.60
C SER A 198 7.83 10.92 10.08
N THR A 199 8.79 11.23 10.96
CA THR A 199 8.59 11.31 12.43
C THR A 199 8.01 12.65 12.90
N ARG A 200 8.14 13.73 12.11
CA ARG A 200 7.56 15.03 12.43
C ARG A 200 6.03 14.96 12.44
N ALA A 201 5.42 15.30 13.57
CA ALA A 201 3.96 15.37 13.71
C ALA A 201 3.36 16.55 12.92
N ALA A 202 4.06 17.69 12.90
CA ALA A 202 3.65 18.86 12.14
C ALA A 202 3.76 18.60 10.63
N SER A 203 2.70 18.96 9.91
CA SER A 203 2.56 18.86 8.45
C SER A 203 2.84 20.16 7.71
N PHE A 204 3.17 21.25 8.39
CA PHE A 204 3.64 22.48 7.73
C PHE A 204 5.06 22.28 7.16
N PRO A 205 5.35 22.63 5.89
CA PRO A 205 4.53 23.42 4.95
C PRO A 205 3.66 22.59 3.97
N PHE A 206 3.61 21.27 4.10
CA PHE A 206 2.89 20.39 3.17
C PHE A 206 1.39 20.67 3.08
N ASP A 207 0.74 21.16 4.15
CA ASP A 207 -0.68 21.55 4.08
C ASP A 207 -0.89 22.69 3.07
N SER A 208 -0.02 23.70 3.06
CA SER A 208 -0.08 24.80 2.09
C SER A 208 0.17 24.29 0.66
N TRP A 209 1.03 23.29 0.49
CA TRP A 209 1.28 22.68 -0.81
C TRP A 209 0.09 21.86 -1.31
N VAL A 210 -0.59 21.12 -0.43
CA VAL A 210 -1.83 20.43 -0.79
C VAL A 210 -2.87 21.44 -1.24
N VAL A 211 -3.09 22.52 -0.49
CA VAL A 211 -4.02 23.60 -0.85
C VAL A 211 -3.67 24.23 -2.21
N ALA A 212 -2.40 24.54 -2.45
CA ALA A 212 -1.96 25.09 -3.72
C ALA A 212 -2.18 24.11 -4.87
N ALA A 213 -1.88 22.82 -4.66
CA ALA A 213 -2.05 21.77 -5.66
C ALA A 213 -3.52 21.59 -6.08
N ARG A 214 -4.50 21.82 -5.19
CA ARG A 214 -5.95 21.74 -5.50
C ARG A 214 -6.37 22.59 -6.70
N SER A 215 -5.66 23.69 -6.95
CA SER A 215 -5.97 24.57 -8.07
C SER A 215 -5.58 23.99 -9.44
N VAL A 216 -4.76 22.94 -9.47
CA VAL A 216 -4.18 22.37 -10.69
C VAL A 216 -4.45 20.86 -10.82
N SER A 217 -4.49 20.12 -9.71
CA SER A 217 -4.66 18.66 -9.71
C SER A 217 -6.12 18.22 -9.54
N LEU A 218 -6.49 17.13 -10.20
CA LEU A 218 -7.81 16.50 -10.03
C LEU A 218 -7.84 15.53 -8.83
N LEU A 219 -6.70 14.93 -8.51
CA LEU A 219 -6.57 13.99 -7.39
C LEU A 219 -5.66 14.59 -6.32
N GLU A 220 -6.04 14.37 -5.06
CA GLU A 220 -5.43 15.05 -3.93
C GLU A 220 -5.14 14.09 -2.78
N ALA A 221 -4.13 14.41 -1.97
CA ALA A 221 -3.95 13.80 -0.67
C ALA A 221 -5.04 14.27 0.32
N PRO A 222 -5.47 13.42 1.26
CA PRO A 222 -6.39 13.83 2.33
C PRO A 222 -5.87 14.99 3.21
N GLY A 223 -4.55 15.20 3.25
CA GLY A 223 -3.93 16.28 4.02
C GLY A 223 -2.42 16.31 3.90
N GLY A 224 -1.77 17.37 4.40
CA GLY A 224 -0.34 17.58 4.25
C GLY A 224 0.52 16.49 4.87
N LYS A 225 0.06 15.84 5.95
CA LYS A 225 0.79 14.71 6.56
C LYS A 225 0.93 13.52 5.61
N TRP A 226 -0.05 13.29 4.74
CA TRP A 226 0.02 12.24 3.73
C TRP A 226 1.08 12.60 2.68
N LEU A 227 1.03 13.81 2.11
CA LEU A 227 2.02 14.30 1.16
C LEU A 227 3.44 14.29 1.75
N GLN A 228 3.61 14.68 3.01
CA GLN A 228 4.87 14.60 3.74
C GLN A 228 5.42 13.16 3.79
N ASN A 229 4.55 12.18 4.07
CA ASN A 229 4.93 10.78 4.10
C ASN A 229 5.24 10.24 2.69
N GLU A 230 4.56 10.72 1.65
CA GLU A 230 4.86 10.38 0.25
C GLU A 230 6.24 10.89 -0.18
N VAL A 231 6.55 12.15 0.14
CA VAL A 231 7.87 12.74 -0.09
C VAL A 231 8.92 11.96 0.69
N ALA A 232 8.69 11.68 1.98
CA ALA A 232 9.58 10.86 2.79
C ALA A 232 9.81 9.47 2.17
N ALA A 233 8.76 8.79 1.71
CA ALA A 233 8.88 7.48 1.06
C ALA A 233 9.69 7.53 -0.25
N THR A 234 9.55 8.62 -1.02
CA THR A 234 10.32 8.86 -2.24
C THR A 234 11.80 9.08 -1.95
N LEU A 235 12.11 9.94 -0.97
CA LEU A 235 13.48 10.20 -0.53
C LEU A 235 14.13 8.94 0.04
N LEU A 236 13.38 8.16 0.84
CA LEU A 236 13.84 6.90 1.40
C LEU A 236 14.21 5.91 0.29
N MET A 237 13.32 5.72 -0.70
CA MET A 237 13.58 4.82 -1.83
C MET A 237 14.79 5.28 -2.63
N ALA A 238 14.89 6.57 -2.96
CA ALA A 238 16.03 7.11 -3.69
C ALA A 238 17.34 6.93 -2.92
N GLY A 239 17.35 7.23 -1.62
CA GLY A 239 18.50 7.06 -0.74
C GLY A 239 18.94 5.60 -0.62
N ILE A 240 18.01 4.65 -0.51
CA ILE A 240 18.30 3.21 -0.53
C ILE A 240 18.93 2.80 -1.87
N LEU A 241 18.38 3.24 -3.02
CA LEU A 241 18.93 2.88 -4.33
C LEU A 241 20.37 3.37 -4.50
N ILE A 242 20.68 4.57 -4.01
CA ILE A 242 22.01 5.16 -4.10
C ILE A 242 22.99 4.46 -3.13
N GLN A 243 22.56 4.12 -1.91
CA GLN A 243 23.45 3.63 -0.85
C GLN A 243 23.65 2.09 -0.87
N PRO A 244 24.80 1.56 -1.33
CA PRO A 244 24.99 0.12 -1.51
C PRO A 244 24.97 -0.68 -0.19
N ARG A 245 25.50 -0.11 0.89
CA ARG A 245 25.56 -0.77 2.21
C ARG A 245 24.16 -1.07 2.75
N ILE A 246 23.24 -0.10 2.64
CA ILE A 246 21.86 -0.28 3.09
C ILE A 246 21.13 -1.30 2.23
N ARG A 247 21.36 -1.31 0.91
CA ARG A 247 20.80 -2.37 0.04
C ARG A 247 21.26 -3.76 0.46
N HIS A 248 22.54 -3.93 0.79
CA HIS A 248 23.06 -5.21 1.26
C HIS A 248 22.41 -5.64 2.59
N ILE A 249 22.25 -4.70 3.53
CA ILE A 249 21.55 -4.98 4.80
C ILE A 249 20.10 -5.38 4.52
N LEU A 250 19.37 -4.62 3.70
CA LEU A 250 17.96 -4.90 3.36
C LEU A 250 17.78 -6.21 2.57
N ALA A 251 18.83 -6.67 1.88
CA ALA A 251 18.86 -7.96 1.20
C ALA A 251 19.15 -9.14 2.14
N ALA A 252 19.36 -8.90 3.44
CA ALA A 252 19.58 -9.97 4.41
C ALA A 252 18.38 -10.95 4.41
N PRO A 253 18.63 -12.28 4.49
CA PRO A 253 17.58 -13.28 4.34
C PRO A 253 16.40 -13.11 5.31
N TRP A 254 16.66 -12.68 6.54
CA TRP A 254 15.61 -12.47 7.55
C TRP A 254 14.71 -11.26 7.25
N LEU A 255 15.26 -10.19 6.66
CA LEU A 255 14.48 -9.02 6.21
C LEU A 255 13.65 -9.35 4.98
N VAL A 256 14.22 -10.12 4.04
CA VAL A 256 13.48 -10.64 2.88
C VAL A 256 12.35 -11.58 3.34
N TRP A 257 12.63 -12.46 4.30
CA TRP A 257 11.64 -13.35 4.91
C TRP A 257 10.49 -12.58 5.56
N LEU A 258 10.79 -11.47 6.24
CA LEU A 258 9.79 -10.57 6.82
C LEU A 258 9.01 -9.83 5.73
N GLY A 259 9.69 -9.39 4.67
CA GLY A 259 9.10 -8.77 3.49
C GLY A 259 8.05 -9.66 2.82
N HIS A 260 8.31 -10.96 2.69
CA HIS A 260 7.32 -11.92 2.16
C HIS A 260 6.04 -12.02 3.00
N ARG A 261 6.11 -11.75 4.32
CA ARG A 261 4.96 -11.80 5.23
C ARG A 261 4.29 -10.44 5.44
N SER A 262 4.96 -9.35 5.10
CA SER A 262 4.48 -7.99 5.35
C SER A 262 3.08 -7.74 4.80
N PHE A 263 2.78 -8.27 3.60
CA PHE A 263 1.46 -8.14 2.99
C PHE A 263 0.38 -8.90 3.76
N GLY A 264 0.63 -10.17 4.11
CA GLY A 264 -0.27 -10.96 4.95
C GLY A 264 -0.46 -10.33 6.33
N LEU A 265 0.61 -9.85 6.95
CA LEU A 265 0.59 -9.14 8.23
C LEU A 265 -0.28 -7.88 8.15
N TYR A 266 -0.08 -7.07 7.12
CA TYR A 266 -0.87 -5.88 6.86
C TYR A 266 -2.37 -6.17 6.75
N LEU A 267 -2.74 -7.31 6.15
CA LEU A 267 -4.14 -7.71 6.04
C LEU A 267 -4.74 -8.26 7.34
N VAL A 268 -3.98 -9.03 8.12
CA VAL A 268 -4.54 -9.77 9.28
C VAL A 268 -4.33 -9.09 10.64
N HIS A 269 -3.34 -8.19 10.77
CA HIS A 269 -3.02 -7.57 12.06
C HIS A 269 -4.18 -6.75 12.61
N PHE A 270 -4.93 -6.06 11.75
CA PHE A 270 -6.02 -5.18 12.20
C PHE A 270 -7.20 -5.96 12.76
N PRO A 271 -7.76 -6.97 12.05
CA PRO A 271 -8.78 -7.84 12.65
C PRO A 271 -8.32 -8.49 13.96
N LEU A 272 -7.07 -8.95 14.05
CA LEU A 272 -6.53 -9.57 15.25
C LEU A 272 -6.39 -8.58 16.41
N LEU A 273 -5.86 -7.39 16.15
CA LEU A 273 -5.69 -6.34 17.16
C LEU A 273 -7.03 -5.99 17.82
N PHE A 274 -8.06 -5.79 17.00
CA PHE A 274 -9.39 -5.37 17.45
C PHE A 274 -10.29 -6.51 17.96
N THR A 275 -9.81 -7.74 17.92
CA THR A 275 -10.52 -8.89 18.49
C THR A 275 -9.69 -9.53 19.59
N VAL A 276 -8.73 -10.36 19.22
CA VAL A 276 -7.88 -11.12 20.13
C VAL A 276 -6.99 -10.20 20.98
N GLY A 277 -6.44 -9.13 20.39
CA GLY A 277 -5.60 -8.17 21.13
C GLY A 277 -6.37 -7.50 22.27
N PHE A 278 -7.59 -7.03 22.00
CA PHE A 278 -8.48 -6.46 23.00
C PHE A 278 -8.92 -7.47 24.06
N ALA A 279 -9.19 -8.72 23.67
CA ALA A 279 -9.50 -9.78 24.62
C ALA A 279 -8.31 -10.07 25.56
N ILE A 280 -7.10 -10.20 25.03
CA ILE A 280 -5.87 -10.39 25.83
C ILE A 280 -5.69 -9.21 26.78
N PHE A 281 -5.79 -7.98 26.30
CA PHE A 281 -5.61 -6.80 27.14
C PHE A 281 -6.62 -6.74 28.28
N SER A 282 -7.90 -7.01 27.99
CA SER A 282 -8.95 -7.02 29.00
C SER A 282 -8.71 -8.06 30.10
N VAL A 283 -8.29 -9.28 29.73
CA VAL A 283 -7.97 -10.33 30.70
C VAL A 283 -6.76 -9.94 31.53
N LEU A 284 -5.68 -9.44 30.91
CA LEU A 284 -4.46 -9.07 31.62
C LEU A 284 -4.68 -7.86 32.55
N LEU A 285 -5.50 -6.90 32.15
CA LEU A 285 -5.80 -5.71 32.95
C LEU A 285 -6.51 -6.05 34.27
N ALA A 286 -7.23 -7.18 34.33
CA ALA A 286 -7.85 -7.64 35.57
C ALA A 286 -6.83 -8.09 36.64
N TYR A 287 -5.59 -8.39 36.25
CA TYR A 287 -4.55 -8.93 37.13
C TYR A 287 -3.28 -8.09 37.20
N LEU A 288 -3.05 -7.19 36.23
CA LEU A 288 -1.79 -6.47 36.03
C LEU A 288 -2.02 -4.96 35.90
N SER A 289 -0.95 -4.19 36.14
CA SER A 289 -0.97 -2.75 35.84
C SER A 289 -1.21 -2.51 34.34
N GLN A 290 -1.81 -1.37 34.01
CA GLN A 290 -2.11 -1.00 32.62
C GLN A 290 -0.87 -1.04 31.71
N GLY A 291 0.29 -0.57 32.19
CA GLY A 291 1.53 -0.59 31.41
C GLY A 291 2.02 -2.01 31.10
N THR A 292 1.99 -2.89 32.10
CA THR A 292 2.38 -4.30 31.94
C THR A 292 1.39 -5.05 31.04
N ALA A 293 0.08 -4.85 31.24
CA ALA A 293 -0.96 -5.44 30.39
C ALA A 293 -0.81 -4.99 28.93
N LEU A 294 -0.52 -3.71 28.69
CA LEU A 294 -0.27 -3.18 27.34
C LEU A 294 0.96 -3.82 26.70
N PHE A 295 2.08 -3.85 27.41
CA PHE A 295 3.33 -4.44 26.89
C PHE A 295 3.14 -5.91 26.52
N LEU A 296 2.54 -6.71 27.41
CA LEU A 296 2.26 -8.12 27.15
C LEU A 296 1.25 -8.32 26.01
N THR A 297 0.24 -7.45 25.90
CA THR A 297 -0.70 -7.48 24.77
C THR A 297 0.00 -7.21 23.44
N VAL A 298 0.90 -6.22 23.39
CA VAL A 298 1.66 -5.92 22.17
C VAL A 298 2.58 -7.09 21.81
N ALA A 299 3.26 -7.69 22.80
CA ALA A 299 4.12 -8.85 22.57
C ALA A 299 3.31 -10.05 22.07
N LEU A 300 2.28 -10.48 22.81
CA LEU A 300 1.45 -11.64 22.46
C LEU A 300 0.65 -11.42 21.17
N GLY A 301 0.01 -10.27 21.03
CA GLY A 301 -0.78 -9.90 19.85
C GLY A 301 0.09 -9.71 18.61
N GLY A 302 1.30 -9.16 18.76
CA GLY A 302 2.29 -9.04 17.70
C GLY A 302 2.80 -10.41 17.22
N SER A 303 3.16 -11.29 18.16
CA SER A 303 3.55 -12.67 17.85
C SER A 303 2.43 -13.44 17.16
N LEU A 304 1.19 -13.32 17.64
CA LEU A 304 0.02 -13.95 17.03
C LEU A 304 -0.25 -13.40 15.62
N SER A 305 -0.13 -12.09 15.42
CA SER A 305 -0.27 -11.46 14.11
C SER A 305 0.78 -11.94 13.12
N LEU A 306 2.04 -12.11 13.56
CA LEU A 306 3.11 -12.66 12.71
C LEU A 306 2.89 -14.14 12.39
N ALA A 307 2.41 -14.94 13.35
CA ALA A 307 2.04 -16.33 13.13
C ALA A 307 0.89 -16.44 12.12
N ALA A 308 -0.17 -15.68 12.30
CA ALA A 308 -1.30 -15.60 11.38
C ALA A 308 -0.86 -15.14 9.98
N ALA A 309 0.00 -14.12 9.89
CA ALA A 309 0.57 -13.65 8.63
C ALA A 309 1.39 -14.74 7.91
N THR A 310 2.10 -15.57 8.66
CA THR A 310 2.87 -16.69 8.11
C THR A 310 1.96 -17.76 7.52
N LEU A 311 0.86 -18.10 8.20
CA LEU A 311 -0.14 -19.04 7.67
C LEU A 311 -0.85 -18.45 6.46
N PHE A 312 -1.22 -17.17 6.53
CA PHE A 312 -1.87 -16.44 5.45
C PHE A 312 -0.99 -16.39 4.19
N GLU A 313 0.31 -16.09 4.33
CA GLU A 313 1.27 -16.11 3.22
C GLU A 313 1.34 -17.49 2.56
N ARG A 314 1.42 -18.56 3.38
CA ARG A 314 1.57 -19.93 2.90
C ARG A 314 0.32 -20.44 2.19
N TRP A 315 -0.86 -20.14 2.72
CA TRP A 315 -2.13 -20.75 2.32
C TRP A 315 -3.02 -19.87 1.46
N ILE A 316 -2.80 -18.56 1.42
CA ILE A 316 -3.61 -17.62 0.64
C ILE A 316 -2.74 -16.91 -0.41
N ASP A 317 -1.71 -16.19 0.02
CA ASP A 317 -0.94 -15.32 -0.88
C ASP A 317 -0.14 -16.12 -1.92
N ARG A 318 0.67 -17.10 -1.49
CA ARG A 318 1.42 -17.96 -2.42
C ARG A 318 0.51 -18.68 -3.42
N PRO A 319 -0.59 -19.33 -3.02
CA PRO A 319 -1.56 -19.88 -3.96
C PRO A 319 -2.13 -18.86 -4.94
N ALA A 320 -2.52 -17.66 -4.49
CA ALA A 320 -3.04 -16.61 -5.37
C ALA A 320 -2.00 -16.16 -6.42
N ILE A 321 -0.73 -16.04 -6.02
CA ILE A 321 0.38 -15.74 -6.94
C ILE A 321 0.64 -16.90 -7.91
N ARG A 322 0.48 -18.16 -7.48
CA ARG A 322 0.60 -19.32 -8.38
C ARG A 322 -0.57 -19.38 -9.36
N LEU A 323 -1.78 -19.12 -8.90
CA LEU A 323 -2.99 -19.13 -9.72
C LEU A 323 -2.92 -18.06 -10.81
N SER A 324 -2.57 -16.83 -10.44
CA SER A 324 -2.41 -15.73 -11.40
C SER A 324 -1.36 -16.03 -12.48
N ARG A 325 -0.29 -16.74 -12.14
CA ARG A 325 0.71 -17.21 -13.12
C ARG A 325 0.21 -18.36 -14.00
N LYS A 326 -0.52 -19.33 -13.43
CA LYS A 326 -0.99 -20.53 -14.16
C LYS A 326 -2.07 -20.23 -15.20
N MET A 327 -2.98 -19.30 -14.91
CA MET A 327 -4.10 -19.00 -15.79
C MET A 327 -3.67 -18.36 -17.12
N LEU A 328 -2.39 -18.00 -17.26
CA LEU A 328 -1.90 -17.22 -18.38
C LEU A 328 -0.61 -17.83 -18.93
N ARG A 329 -0.73 -18.51 -20.06
CA ARG A 329 0.43 -18.95 -20.84
C ARG A 329 1.01 -17.74 -21.57
N PRO A 330 2.29 -17.38 -21.36
CA PRO A 330 2.91 -16.34 -22.16
C PRO A 330 2.90 -16.75 -23.63
N LYS A 331 2.41 -15.87 -24.51
CA LYS A 331 2.63 -16.06 -25.94
C LYS A 331 4.13 -15.82 -26.18
N PRO A 332 4.87 -16.72 -26.86
CA PRO A 332 6.29 -16.50 -27.14
C PRO A 332 6.48 -15.13 -27.80
N SER A 333 7.34 -14.31 -27.21
CA SER A 333 7.68 -12.99 -27.74
C SER A 333 8.45 -13.19 -29.05
N SER A 334 8.00 -12.56 -30.13
CA SER A 334 8.69 -12.54 -31.43
C SER A 334 9.62 -11.33 -31.61
N ALA A 335 9.76 -10.46 -30.60
CA ALA A 335 10.59 -9.26 -30.70
C ALA A 335 12.01 -9.54 -30.20
N PRO A 336 13.05 -9.30 -31.02
CA PRO A 336 14.42 -9.21 -30.54
C PRO A 336 14.52 -8.07 -29.52
N LEU A 337 15.09 -8.35 -28.36
CA LEU A 337 15.54 -7.31 -27.43
C LEU A 337 16.71 -6.59 -28.10
N GLU A 338 16.45 -5.46 -28.75
CA GLU A 338 17.50 -4.51 -29.08
C GLU A 338 18.18 -4.10 -27.78
N THR A 339 19.41 -4.59 -27.60
CA THR A 339 20.37 -4.08 -26.65
C THR A 339 20.70 -2.64 -27.02
N ALA A 340 19.92 -1.69 -26.51
CA ALA A 340 20.26 -0.29 -26.56
C ALA A 340 21.41 -0.02 -25.59
N ALA A 341 22.63 -0.19 -26.09
CA ALA A 341 23.74 0.65 -25.71
C ALA A 341 23.50 2.01 -26.36
N GLU A 342 23.23 3.04 -25.55
CA GLU A 342 23.54 4.46 -25.76
C GLU A 342 23.13 5.29 -24.52
#